data_AF-A0A645E6S2-F1
#
_entry.id   AF-A0A645E6S2-F1
#
_cell.length_a   1.000
_cell.length_b   1.000
_cell.length_c   1.000
_cell.angle_alpha   90.00
_cell.angle_beta   90.00
_cell.angle_gamma   90.00
#
_symmetry.space_group_name_H-M   'P 1'
#
loop_
_entity.id
_entity.type
_entity.pdbx_description
1 polymer ?
#
loop_
_entity_poly.entity_id
_entity_poly.type
_entity_poly.pdbx_seq_one_letter_code
_entity_poly.pdbx_strand_id
1 'polypeptide(L)' 'MLVSIREFAPENVKMVKVKRTKDDLSDAPCFIVNGHILWGATAMIVSEIYQLMLEAASLKLFCNS' A
#
# COMPACT_ATOMS: atom_id res chain seq x y z
N MET A 1 -15.00 -5.38 7.65
CA MET A 1 -13.67 -5.17 8.28
C MET A 1 -13.21 -3.77 7.88
N LEU A 2 -12.93 -2.90 8.85
CA LEU A 2 -12.39 -1.56 8.59
C LEU A 2 -10.86 -1.64 8.68
N VAL A 3 -10.18 -1.03 7.72
CA VAL A 3 -8.71 -0.99 7.65
C VAL A 3 -8.28 0.47 7.72
N SER A 4 -7.31 0.77 8.58
CA SER A 4 -6.71 2.10 8.65
C SER A 4 -5.87 2.37 7.40
N ILE A 5 -5.99 3.56 6.80
CA ILE A 5 -5.18 3.93 5.64
C ILE A 5 -3.66 3.90 5.95
N ARG A 6 -3.27 4.03 7.23
CA ARG A 6 -1.87 3.95 7.68
C ARG A 6 -1.23 2.58 7.47
N GLU A 7 -2.03 1.52 7.34
CA GLU A 7 -1.53 0.18 7.01
C GLU A 7 -0.83 0.15 5.64
N PHE A 8 -1.10 1.14 4.78
CA PHE A 8 -0.52 1.27 3.44
C PHE A 8 0.64 2.27 3.38
N ALA A 9 1.18 2.68 4.53
CA ALA A 9 2.36 3.53 4.59
C ALA A 9 3.61 2.79 4.05
N PRO A 10 4.57 3.49 3.40
CA PRO A 10 5.76 2.87 2.80
C PRO A 10 6.57 1.99 3.76
N GLU A 11 6.62 2.34 5.05
CA GLU A 11 7.30 1.57 6.09
C GLU A 11 6.69 0.18 6.35
N ASN A 12 5.44 -0.05 5.93
CA ASN A 12 4.74 -1.32 6.09
C ASN A 12 4.89 -2.25 4.87
N VAL A 13 5.61 -1.82 3.83
CA VAL A 13 5.88 -2.65 2.64
C VAL A 13 6.73 -3.86 3.02
N LYS A 14 6.32 -5.02 2.54
CA LYS A 14 7.03 -6.30 2.69
C LYS A 14 7.30 -6.92 1.33
N MET A 15 8.37 -7.69 1.23
CA MET A 15 8.65 -8.52 0.06
C MET A 15 8.10 -9.92 0.28
N VAL A 16 7.35 -10.42 -0.70
CA VAL A 16 6.84 -11.80 -0.72
C VAL A 16 7.17 -12.47 -2.05
N LYS A 17 7.37 -13.78 -2.01
CA LYS A 17 7.45 -14.59 -3.23
C LYS A 17 6.06 -14.79 -3.78
N VAL A 18 5.81 -14.24 -4.96
CA VAL A 18 4.55 -14.43 -5.70
C VAL A 18 4.80 -15.30 -6.91
N LYS A 19 3.85 -16.19 -7.17
CA LYS A 19 3.86 -17.02 -8.36
C LYS A 19 3.14 -16.27 -9.48
N ARG A 20 3.90 -15.76 -10.45
CA ARG A 20 3.35 -14.96 -11.57
C ARG A 20 2.87 -15.87 -12.71
N THR A 21 3.60 -16.96 -12.95
CA THR A 21 3.26 -18.01 -13.92
C THR A 21 3.61 -19.40 -13.36
N LYS A 22 3.42 -20.47 -14.13
CA LYS A 22 3.67 -21.84 -13.66
C LYS A 22 5.12 -22.06 -13.20
N ASP A 23 6.06 -21.34 -13.82
CA ASP A 23 7.51 -21.51 -13.64
C ASP A 23 8.21 -20.23 -13.13
N ASP A 24 7.48 -19.13 -12.92
CA ASP A 24 8.04 -17.86 -12.44
C ASP A 24 7.61 -17.57 -10.98
N LEU A 25 8.59 -17.64 -10.09
CA LEU A 25 8.54 -17.11 -8.73
C LEU A 25 9.36 -15.82 -8.71
N SER A 26 8.68 -14.71 -8.55
CA SER A 26 9.30 -13.39 -8.43
C SER A 26 9.09 -12.84 -7.03
N ASP A 27 10.05 -12.06 -6.54
CA ASP A 27 9.82 -11.21 -5.38
C ASP A 27 8.97 -10.01 -5.80
N ALA A 28 7.93 -9.72 -5.02
CA ALA A 28 7.06 -8.56 -5.25
C ALA A 28 6.81 -7.80 -3.95
N PRO A 29 6.73 -6.45 -4.01
CA PRO A 29 6.29 -5.65 -2.89
C PRO A 29 4.80 -5.90 -2.60
N CYS A 30 4.47 -5.94 -1.33
CA CYS A 30 3.11 -6.17 -0.85
C CYS A 30 2.86 -5.46 0.48
N PHE A 31 1.58 -5.41 0.86
CA PHE A 31 1.14 -5.14 2.22
C PHE A 31 0.52 -6.41 2.81
N ILE A 32 0.74 -6.64 4.11
CA ILE A 32 0.07 -7.71 4.86
C ILE A 32 -0.93 -7.06 5.80
N VAL A 33 -2.21 -7.14 5.46
CA VAL A 33 -3.29 -6.50 6.22
C VAL A 33 -4.28 -7.56 6.66
N ASN A 34 -4.47 -7.71 7.96
CA ASN A 34 -5.37 -8.72 8.56
C ASN A 34 -5.13 -10.15 8.02
N GLY A 35 -3.87 -10.51 7.80
CA GLY A 35 -3.47 -11.80 7.26
C GLY A 35 -3.61 -11.96 5.74
N HIS A 36 -4.13 -10.95 5.03
CA HIS A 36 -4.21 -10.95 3.57
C HIS A 36 -2.97 -10.30 2.95
N ILE A 37 -2.48 -10.89 1.86
CA ILE A 37 -1.39 -10.33 1.06
C ILE A 37 -2.00 -9.50 -0.07
N LEU A 38 -1.77 -8.19 -0.02
CA LEU A 38 -2.14 -7.25 -1.08
C LEU A 38 -0.88 -6.95 -1.90
N TRP A 39 -0.85 -7.32 -3.17
CA TRP A 39 0.29 -7.15 -4.06
C TRP A 39 -0.17 -6.74 -5.47
N GLY A 40 0.78 -6.41 -6.35
CA GLY A 40 0.47 -6.05 -7.74
C GLY A 40 -0.38 -4.79 -7.84
N ALA A 41 -1.37 -4.79 -8.74
CA ALA A 41 -2.21 -3.62 -9.02
C ALA A 41 -2.93 -3.07 -7.78
N THR A 42 -3.44 -3.95 -6.92
CA THR A 42 -4.14 -3.52 -5.71
C THR A 42 -3.19 -2.82 -4.73
N ALA A 43 -1.97 -3.33 -4.55
CA ALA A 43 -0.95 -2.68 -3.71
C ALA A 43 -0.54 -1.31 -4.28
N MET A 44 -0.44 -1.20 -5.61
CA MET A 44 -0.15 0.09 -6.27
C MET A 44 -1.27 1.10 -5.99
N ILE A 45 -2.53 0.73 -6.21
CA ILE A 45 -3.68 1.62 -6.01
C ILE A 45 -3.75 2.14 -4.56
N VAL A 46 -3.62 1.26 -3.56
CA VAL A 46 -3.70 1.70 -2.16
C VAL A 46 -2.52 2.57 -1.74
N SER A 47 -1.35 2.39 -2.37
CA SER A 47 -0.19 3.26 -2.16
C SER A 47 -0.46 4.68 -2.67
N GLU A 48 -1.06 4.80 -3.86
CA GLU A 48 -1.45 6.09 -4.43
C GLU A 48 -2.50 6.80 -3.55
N ILE A 49 -3.50 6.06 -3.08
CA ILE A 49 -4.52 6.61 -2.17
C ILE A 49 -3.87 7.12 -0.87
N TYR A 50 -2.93 6.37 -0.31
CA TYR A 50 -2.20 6.80 0.89
C TYR A 50 -1.45 8.12 0.65
N GLN A 51 -0.73 8.24 -0.48
CA GLN A 51 -0.03 9.48 -0.84
C GLN A 51 -0.99 10.67 -1.00
N LEU A 52 -2.09 10.49 -1.73
CA LEU A 52 -3.11 11.53 -1.91
C LEU A 52 -3.72 12.00 -0.58
N MET A 53 -3.89 11.08 0.39
CA MET A 53 -4.38 11.44 1.73
C MET A 53 -3.36 12.27 2.53
N LEU A 54 -2.06 11.96 2.40
CA LEU A 54 -1.00 12.76 3.02
C LEU A 54 -0.92 14.16 2.40
N GLU A 55 -1.01 14.27 1.09
CA GLU A 55 -1.04 15.55 0.37
C GLU A 55 -2.27 16.38 0.75
N ALA A 56 -3.45 15.76 0.80
CA ALA A 56 -4.66 16.46 1.23
C ALA A 56 -4.57 16.94 2.69
N ALA A 57 -3.93 16.16 3.57
CA ALA A 57 -3.71 16.56 4.96
C ALA A 57 -2.69 17.71 5.08
N SER A 58 -1.61 17.69 4.28
CA SER A 58 -0.61 18.76 4.28
C SER A 58 -1.17 20.08 3.74
N LEU A 59 -1.97 20.03 2.67
CA LEU A 59 -2.65 21.22 2.12
C LEU A 59 -3.62 21.86 3.12
N LYS A 60 -4.35 21.05 3.91
CA LYS A 60 -5.21 21.56 4.98
C LYS A 60 -4.43 22.31 6.07
N LEU A 61 -3.17 21.93 6.34
CA LEU A 61 -2.32 22.67 7.27
C LEU A 61 -1.94 24.04 6.69
N PHE A 62 -1.63 24.12 5.39
CA PHE A 62 -1.33 25.39 4.72
C PHE A 62 -2.54 26.35 4.64
N CYS A 63 -3.74 25.86 4.35
CA CYS A 63 -4.92 26.73 4.22
C CYS A 63 -5.50 27.27 5.53
N ASN A 64 -5.09 26.71 6.69
CA ASN A 64 -5.52 27.18 8.02
C ASN A 64 -4.41 27.97 8.76
N SER A 65 -3.34 28.38 8.05
CA SER A 65 -2.22 29.17 8.56
C SER A 65 -2.32 30.64 8.16
#